data_AF-A0AAW7XFD2-F1
#
_entry.id   AF-A0AAW7XFD2-F1
#
_cell.length_a   1.000
_cell.length_b   1.000
_cell.length_c   1.000
_cell.angle_alpha   90.00
_cell.angle_beta   90.00
_cell.angle_gamma   90.00
#
_symmetry.space_group_name_H-M   'P 1'
#
loop_
_entity.id
_entity.type
_entity.pdbx_description
1 polymer ?
#
loop_
_entity_poly.entity_id
_entity_poly.type
_entity_poly.pdbx_seq_one_letter_code
_entity_poly.pdbx_strand_id
1 'polypeptide(L)'
;VLYSRGGQSEHIVKRQLIVFGVAYSVMFVEAQLDLQMLRRWAPWFYVAGVGLLVLVFFFGVGSKGAQRWLSLGFIRFQPSE
;
A
#
# COMPACT_ATOMS: atom_id res chain seq x y z
N VAL A 1 18.38 13.63 -3.95
CA VAL A 1 18.63 12.33 -4.64
C VAL A 1 17.49 11.92 -5.59
N LEU A 2 16.19 12.09 -5.24
CA LEU A 2 15.06 11.76 -6.13
C LEU A 2 14.96 12.60 -7.41
N TYR A 3 15.18 13.92 -7.32
CA TYR A 3 15.16 14.84 -8.47
C TYR A 3 16.23 14.52 -9.53
N SER A 4 17.42 14.10 -9.06
CA SER A 4 18.56 13.79 -9.93
C SER A 4 18.46 12.39 -10.58
N ARG A 5 17.80 11.42 -9.93
CA ARG A 5 17.56 10.08 -10.51
C ARG A 5 16.29 10.00 -11.38
N GLY A 6 15.32 10.90 -11.18
CA GLY A 6 14.08 10.98 -11.96
C GLY A 6 14.18 11.81 -13.24
N GLY A 7 15.38 12.16 -13.70
CA GLY A 7 15.58 12.95 -14.92
C GLY A 7 15.05 14.38 -14.84
N GLN A 8 15.15 15.04 -13.68
CA GLN A 8 14.63 16.40 -13.44
C GLN A 8 13.11 16.56 -13.63
N SER A 9 12.35 15.47 -13.57
CA SER A 9 10.89 15.54 -13.70
C SER A 9 10.24 16.06 -12.41
N GLU A 10 9.75 17.30 -12.46
CA GLU A 10 8.96 17.89 -11.36
C GLU A 10 7.74 17.04 -10.98
N HIS A 11 7.18 16.32 -11.95
CA HIS A 11 6.04 15.43 -11.76
C HIS A 11 6.31 14.30 -10.76
N ILE A 12 7.50 13.70 -10.78
CA ILE A 12 7.85 12.61 -9.84
C ILE A 12 7.99 13.19 -8.42
N VAL A 13 8.59 14.37 -8.29
CA VAL A 13 8.77 15.03 -6.99
C VAL A 13 7.41 15.45 -6.40
N LYS A 14 6.53 16.07 -7.20
CA LYS A 14 5.17 16.44 -6.77
C LYS A 14 4.36 15.22 -6.33
N ARG A 15 4.38 14.13 -7.10
CA ARG A 15 3.72 12.88 -6.71
C ARG A 15 4.27 12.32 -5.40
N GLN A 16 5.59 12.33 -5.22
CA GLN A 16 6.22 11.83 -4.01
C GLN A 16 5.86 12.68 -2.78
N LEU A 17 5.78 14.00 -2.92
CA LEU A 17 5.34 14.90 -1.85
C LEU A 17 3.90 14.61 -1.41
N ILE A 18 3.00 14.35 -2.36
CA ILE A 18 1.61 13.97 -2.05
C ILE A 18 1.58 12.64 -1.29
N VAL A 19 2.33 11.63 -1.76
CA VAL A 19 2.41 10.33 -1.08
C VAL A 19 2.95 10.49 0.34
N PHE A 20 4.00 11.28 0.55
CA PHE A 20 4.52 11.56 1.89
C PHE A 20 3.49 12.30 2.75
N GLY A 21 2.82 13.32 2.23
CA GLY A 21 1.80 14.06 2.98
C GLY A 21 0.65 13.16 3.44
N VAL A 22 0.16 12.27 2.58
CA VAL A 22 -0.87 11.30 2.92
C VAL A 22 -0.35 10.30 3.96
N ALA A 23 0.84 9.73 3.75
CA ALA A 23 1.42 8.75 4.67
C ALA A 23 1.63 9.32 6.08
N TYR A 24 2.16 10.53 6.20
CA TYR A 24 2.31 11.21 7.49
C TYR A 24 0.96 11.50 8.14
N SER A 25 -0.03 11.93 7.37
CA SER A 25 -1.38 12.20 7.90
C SER A 25 -2.02 10.94 8.47
N VAL A 26 -1.91 9.81 7.76
CA VAL A 26 -2.39 8.50 8.24
C VAL A 26 -1.64 8.10 9.52
N MET A 27 -0.31 8.21 9.53
CA MET A 27 0.50 7.93 10.72
C MET A 27 0.07 8.77 11.92
N PHE A 28 -0.20 10.08 11.73
CA PHE A 28 -0.67 10.94 12.81
C PHE A 28 -2.03 10.50 13.34
N VAL A 29 -2.96 10.09 12.47
CA VAL A 29 -4.27 9.58 12.90
C VAL A 29 -4.11 8.27 13.68
N GLU A 30 -3.31 7.33 13.16
CA GLU A 30 -3.04 6.06 13.84
C GLU A 30 -2.37 6.26 15.20
N ALA A 31 -1.47 7.23 15.33
CA ALA A 31 -0.80 7.56 16.59
C ALA A 31 -1.77 8.09 17.66
N GLN A 32 -2.94 8.62 17.26
CA GLN A 32 -3.98 9.07 18.18
C GLN A 32 -4.96 7.96 18.59
N LEU A 33 -4.90 6.78 17.95
CA LEU A 33 -5.77 5.66 18.28
C LEU A 33 -5.25 4.88 19.48
N ASP A 34 -6.16 4.49 20.37
CA ASP A 34 -5.86 3.63 21.51
C ASP A 34 -5.48 2.21 21.02
N LEU A 35 -4.38 1.66 21.55
CA LEU A 35 -3.92 0.29 21.28
C LEU A 35 -5.01 -0.76 21.57
N GLN A 36 -5.90 -0.51 22.52
CA GLN A 36 -7.01 -1.42 22.82
C GLN A 36 -8.02 -1.51 21.67
N MET A 37 -8.30 -0.38 21.02
CA MET A 37 -9.14 -0.33 19.83
C MET A 37 -8.47 -1.08 18.69
N LEU A 38 -7.19 -0.80 18.41
CA LEU A 38 -6.44 -1.48 17.36
C LEU A 38 -6.42 -3.00 17.56
N ARG A 39 -6.25 -3.48 18.80
CA ARG A 39 -6.28 -4.91 19.14
C ARG A 39 -7.63 -5.58 18.86
N ARG A 40 -8.74 -4.86 19.02
CA ARG A 40 -10.08 -5.37 18.68
C ARG A 40 -10.30 -5.49 17.17
N TRP A 41 -9.69 -4.59 16.39
CA TRP A 41 -9.76 -4.60 14.92
C TRP A 41 -8.72 -5.51 14.27
N ALA A 42 -7.64 -5.85 14.97
CA ALA A 42 -6.57 -6.74 14.51
C ALA A 42 -7.05 -8.06 13.86
N PRO A 43 -7.99 -8.83 14.43
CA PRO A 43 -8.46 -10.06 13.78
C PRO A 43 -9.18 -9.78 12.44
N TRP A 44 -9.87 -8.65 12.33
CA TRP A 44 -10.54 -8.25 11.08
C TRP A 44 -9.53 -7.87 10.00
N PHE A 45 -8.50 -7.09 10.34
CA PHE A 45 -7.41 -6.78 9.42
C PHE A 45 -6.65 -8.03 8.97
N TYR A 46 -6.44 -8.98 9.88
CA TYR A 46 -5.82 -10.26 9.55
C TYR A 46 -6.66 -11.05 8.54
N VAL A 47 -7.97 -11.19 8.78
CA VAL A 47 -8.88 -11.88 7.84
C VAL A 47 -8.92 -11.15 6.49
N ALA A 48 -8.93 -9.82 6.48
CA ALA A 48 -8.88 -9.03 5.26
C ALA A 48 -7.57 -9.28 4.47
N GLY A 49 -6.42 -9.32 5.15
CA GLY A 49 -5.13 -9.64 4.55
C GLY A 49 -5.08 -11.05 3.95
N VAL A 50 -5.58 -12.05 4.69
CA VAL A 50 -5.72 -13.42 4.18
C VAL A 50 -6.66 -13.47 2.97
N GLY A 51 -7.77 -12.73 3.01
CA GLY A 51 -8.68 -12.58 1.87
C GLY A 51 -8.00 -11.99 0.64
N LEU A 52 -7.14 -10.98 0.82
CA LEU A 52 -6.37 -10.37 -0.26
C LEU A 52 -5.33 -11.34 -0.85
N LEU A 53 -4.71 -12.19 -0.03
CA LEU A 53 -3.81 -13.25 -0.51
C LEU A 53 -4.55 -14.27 -1.37
N VAL A 54 -5.75 -14.69 -0.92
CA VAL A 54 -6.62 -15.56 -1.72
C VAL A 54 -7.04 -14.86 -3.02
N LEU A 55 -7.37 -13.57 -2.97
CA LEU A 55 -7.77 -12.80 -4.14
C LEU A 55 -6.65 -12.71 -5.19
N VAL A 56 -5.39 -12.60 -4.78
CA VAL A 56 -4.23 -12.64 -5.71
C VAL A 56 -4.08 -13.99 -6.40
N PHE A 57 -4.51 -15.08 -5.79
CA PHE A 57 -4.50 -16.37 -6.49
C PHE A 57 -5.42 -16.37 -7.72
N PHE A 58 -6.62 -15.76 -7.59
CA PHE A 58 -7.60 -15.72 -8.67
C PHE A 58 -7.38 -14.56 -9.67
N PHE A 59 -7.00 -13.38 -9.18
CA PHE A 59 -6.94 -12.15 -9.96
C PHE A 59 -5.54 -11.53 -10.01
N GLY A 60 -4.53 -12.21 -9.49
CA GLY A 60 -3.16 -11.73 -9.50
C GLY A 60 -2.61 -11.66 -10.91
N VAL A 61 -2.05 -10.51 -11.26
CA VAL A 61 -1.32 -10.34 -12.51
C VAL A 61 0.15 -10.68 -12.27
N GLY A 62 0.65 -11.66 -13.02
CA GLY A 62 2.04 -12.11 -12.94
C GLY A 62 2.94 -11.34 -13.88
N SER A 63 4.11 -10.92 -13.39
CA SER A 63 5.26 -10.59 -14.24
C SER A 63 6.30 -11.68 -14.00
N LYS A 64 6.71 -12.39 -15.06
CA LYS A 64 7.71 -13.47 -15.04
C LYS A 64 7.33 -14.70 -14.20
N GLY A 65 6.14 -15.25 -14.40
CA GLY A 65 5.76 -16.59 -13.90
C GLY A 65 5.32 -16.70 -12.43
N ALA A 66 5.24 -15.59 -11.69
CA ALA A 66 4.66 -15.56 -10.35
C ALA A 66 3.63 -14.43 -10.21
N GLN A 67 2.43 -14.75 -9.73
CA GLN A 67 1.37 -13.80 -9.42
C GLN A 67 1.70 -13.08 -8.11
N ARG A 68 2.33 -11.91 -8.21
CA ARG A 68 2.76 -11.11 -7.03
C ARG A 68 1.93 -9.85 -6.82
N TRP A 69 1.32 -9.34 -7.88
CA TRP A 69 0.65 -8.04 -7.86
C TRP A 69 -0.83 -8.21 -8.12
N LEU A 70 -1.67 -7.60 -7.29
CA LEU A 70 -3.07 -7.38 -7.60
C LEU A 70 -3.19 -6.05 -8.34
N SER A 71 -3.67 -6.07 -9.57
CA SER A 71 -3.91 -4.85 -10.34
C SER A 71 -5.40 -4.50 -10.29
N LEU A 72 -5.78 -3.63 -9.36
CA LEU A 72 -7.15 -3.12 -9.19
C LEU A 72 -7.49 -1.99 -10.18
N GLY A 73 -6.88 -2.00 -11.37
CA GLY A 73 -7.01 -0.97 -12.41
C GLY A 73 -6.23 0.32 -12.13
N PHE A 74 -6.47 0.96 -11.00
CA PHE A 74 -5.85 2.24 -10.63
C PHE A 74 -4.69 2.11 -9.62
N ILE A 75 -4.72 1.04 -8.83
CA ILE A 75 -3.73 0.76 -7.79
C ILE A 75 -3.20 -0.65 -8.00
N ARG A 76 -1.88 -0.78 -7.91
CA ARG A 76 -1.21 -2.07 -7.83
C ARG A 76 -0.85 -2.31 -6.38
N PHE A 77 -1.43 -3.35 -5.80
CA PHE A 77 -1.25 -3.69 -4.39
C PHE A 77 -0.63 -5.08 -4.30
N GLN A 78 0.42 -5.21 -3.49
CA GLN A 78 1.05 -6.48 -3.19
C GLN A 78 0.54 -6.93 -1.81
N PRO A 79 -0.24 -8.02 -1.70
CA PRO A 79 -0.83 -8.40 -0.42
C PRO A 79 0.16 -8.85 0.65
N SER A 80 1.43 -9.07 0.28
CA SER A 80 2.49 -9.49 1.19
C SER A 80 3.35 -8.33 1.70
N GLU A 81 3.02 -7.10 1.34
CA GLU A 81 3.54 -5.87 1.97
C GLU A 81 2.48 -5.32 2.94
#